data_AF-A0A354B9H1-F1
#
_entry.id   AF-A0A354B9H1-F1
#
_cell.length_a   1.000
_cell.length_b   1.000
_cell.length_c   1.000
_cell.angle_alpha   90.00
_cell.angle_beta   90.00
_cell.angle_gamma   90.00
#
_symmetry.space_group_name_H-M   'P 1'
#
loop_
_entity.id
_entity.type
_entity.pdbx_description
1 polymer ?
#
loop_
_entity_poly.entity_id
_entity_poly.type
_entity_poly.pdbx_seq_one_letter_code
_entity_poly.pdbx_strand_id
1 'polypeptide(L)'
;MAAVTLDLIESTTHAALVRHGCRDDIAADVARAVRVAEHNGNRICGLYYVESYCRQLESGRLPGDVDPVVHHDRLGSVRVDARFGFAQTAFRVGFETAVEAAR
;
A
#
# COMPACT_ATOMS: atom_id res chain seq x y z
N MET A 1 5.15 -8.95 26.26
CA MET A 1 4.84 -8.51 24.88
C MET A 1 6.04 -8.85 24.02
N ALA A 2 5.87 -9.54 22.89
CA ALA A 2 7.01 -9.88 22.03
C ALA A 2 7.59 -8.61 21.42
N ALA A 3 8.93 -8.49 21.41
CA ALA A 3 9.62 -7.42 20.71
C ALA A 3 10.04 -7.93 19.33
N VAL A 4 9.60 -7.24 18.27
CA VAL A 4 9.95 -7.52 16.88
C VAL A 4 10.48 -6.25 16.23
N THR A 5 11.42 -6.39 15.30
CA THR A 5 12.01 -5.23 14.60
C THR A 5 11.08 -4.75 13.50
N LEU A 6 11.14 -3.45 13.18
CA LEU A 6 10.39 -2.85 12.08
C LEU A 6 10.74 -3.49 10.72
N ASP A 7 12.01 -3.88 10.53
CA ASP A 7 12.46 -4.53 9.29
C ASP A 7 11.89 -5.95 9.17
N LEU A 8 11.73 -6.67 10.29
CA LEU A 8 11.06 -7.97 10.30
C LEU A 8 9.57 -7.82 9.97
N ILE A 9 8.92 -6.79 10.51
CA ILE A 9 7.52 -6.46 10.19
C ILE A 9 7.35 -6.20 8.69
N GLU A 10 8.19 -5.34 8.10
CA GLU A 10 8.12 -4.98 6.69
C GLU A 10 8.37 -6.21 5.80
N SER A 11 9.49 -6.90 5.99
CA SER A 11 9.84 -8.09 5.19
C SER A 11 8.82 -9.22 5.31
N THR A 12 8.28 -9.47 6.50
CA THR A 12 7.25 -10.50 6.71
C THR A 12 5.92 -10.10 6.06
N THR A 13 5.55 -8.83 6.15
CA THR A 13 4.33 -8.30 5.52
C THR A 13 4.43 -8.41 4.00
N HIS A 14 5.56 -7.99 3.41
CA HIS A 14 5.82 -8.10 1.98
C HIS A 14 5.71 -9.56 1.51
N ALA A 15 6.43 -10.47 2.16
CA ALA A 15 6.43 -11.89 1.80
C ALA A 15 5.04 -12.52 1.89
N ALA A 16 4.25 -12.16 2.91
CA ALA A 16 2.87 -12.60 3.03
C ALA A 16 2.02 -12.12 1.84
N LEU A 17 2.02 -10.82 1.55
CA LEU A 17 1.21 -10.24 0.47
C LEU A 17 1.56 -10.86 -0.89
N VAL A 18 2.85 -11.02 -1.20
CA VAL A 18 3.30 -11.69 -2.44
C VAL A 18 2.80 -13.12 -2.51
N ARG A 19 2.91 -13.88 -1.41
CA ARG A 19 2.42 -15.27 -1.34
C ARG A 19 0.91 -15.36 -1.60
N HIS A 20 0.15 -14.33 -1.26
CA HIS A 20 -1.30 -14.27 -1.47
C HIS A 20 -1.71 -13.63 -2.80
N GLY A 21 -0.77 -13.42 -3.74
CA GLY A 21 -1.07 -12.97 -5.11
C GLY A 21 -0.93 -11.45 -5.34
N CYS A 22 -0.27 -10.74 -4.44
CA CYS A 22 0.10 -9.34 -4.67
C CYS A 22 1.37 -9.25 -5.54
N ARG A 23 1.41 -8.30 -6.48
CA ARG A 23 2.62 -7.96 -7.24
C ARG A 23 3.68 -7.36 -6.31
N ASP A 24 4.95 -7.62 -6.61
CA ASP A 24 6.09 -7.31 -5.73
C ASP A 24 6.20 -5.83 -5.33
N ASP A 25 6.05 -4.91 -6.29
CA ASP A 25 6.11 -3.46 -6.07
C ASP A 25 4.94 -2.94 -5.21
N ILE A 26 3.74 -3.48 -5.45
CA ILE A 26 2.54 -3.16 -4.67
C ILE A 26 2.68 -3.69 -3.23
N ALA A 27 3.15 -4.92 -3.07
CA ALA A 27 3.44 -5.50 -1.76
C ALA A 27 4.46 -4.66 -0.99
N ALA A 28 5.50 -4.14 -1.66
CA ALA A 28 6.50 -3.28 -1.03
C ALA A 28 5.91 -1.95 -0.53
N ASP A 29 5.02 -1.32 -1.31
CA ASP A 29 4.31 -0.11 -0.87
C ASP A 29 3.48 -0.34 0.40
N VAL A 30 2.74 -1.45 0.45
CA VAL A 30 1.88 -1.79 1.58
C VAL A 30 2.71 -2.18 2.80
N ALA A 31 3.77 -2.97 2.63
CA ALA A 31 4.67 -3.37 3.70
C ALA A 31 5.36 -2.18 4.37
N ARG A 32 5.83 -1.22 3.56
CA ARG A 32 6.39 0.04 4.07
C ARG A 32 5.37 0.85 4.86
N ALA A 33 4.12 0.91 4.38
CA ALA A 33 3.05 1.60 5.11
C ALA A 33 2.72 0.93 6.46
N VAL A 34 2.70 -0.41 6.50
CA VAL A 34 2.52 -1.19 7.74
C VAL A 34 3.65 -0.93 8.72
N ARG A 35 4.91 -0.92 8.25
CA ARG A 35 6.08 -0.57 9.07
C ARG A 35 5.93 0.81 9.72
N VAL A 36 5.53 1.82 8.95
CA VAL A 36 5.32 3.19 9.45
C VAL A 36 4.17 3.23 10.47
N ALA A 37 3.07 2.52 10.20
CA ALA A 37 1.94 2.46 11.13
C ALA A 37 2.35 1.84 12.48
N GLU A 38 3.10 0.74 12.47
CA GLU A 38 3.62 0.09 13.67
C GLU A 38 4.62 0.97 14.43
N HIS A 39 5.52 1.66 13.73
CA HIS A 39 6.44 2.63 14.35
C HIS A 39 5.68 3.74 15.10
N ASN A 40 4.57 4.20 14.55
CA ASN A 40 3.73 5.25 15.13
C ASN A 40 2.71 4.73 16.16
N GLY A 41 2.70 3.43 16.47
CA GLY A 41 1.71 2.82 17.36
C GLY A 41 0.28 2.79 16.81
N ASN A 42 0.10 3.03 15.51
CA ASN A 42 -1.20 2.99 14.84
C ASN A 42 -1.57 1.55 14.46
N ARG A 43 -2.06 0.80 15.45
CA ARG A 43 -2.37 -0.61 15.32
C ARG A 43 -3.35 -0.93 14.19
N ILE A 44 -4.42 -0.14 14.01
CA ILE A 44 -5.48 -0.46 13.04
C ILE A 44 -5.01 -0.40 11.58
N CYS A 45 -3.97 0.38 11.31
CA CYS A 45 -3.34 0.47 9.98
C CYS A 45 -2.08 -0.40 9.84
N GLY A 46 -1.63 -1.05 10.92
CA GLY A 46 -0.42 -1.88 10.96
C GLY A 46 -0.69 -3.37 10.77
N LEU A 47 0.04 -4.21 11.50
CA LEU A 47 -0.02 -5.67 11.44
C LEU A 47 -1.42 -6.23 11.66
N TYR A 48 -2.24 -5.54 12.46
CA TYR A 48 -3.62 -5.92 12.74
C TYR A 48 -4.44 -6.16 11.45
N TYR A 49 -4.15 -5.41 10.38
CA TYR A 49 -4.93 -5.45 9.15
C TYR A 49 -4.33 -6.36 8.06
N VAL A 50 -3.10 -6.85 8.23
CA VAL A 50 -2.38 -7.60 7.19
C VAL A 50 -3.12 -8.89 6.80
N GLU A 51 -3.63 -9.64 7.78
CA GLU A 51 -4.42 -10.85 7.50
C GLU A 51 -5.65 -10.57 6.63
N SER A 52 -6.32 -9.43 6.86
CA SER A 52 -7.47 -9.00 6.06
C SER A 52 -7.07 -8.71 4.62
N TYR A 53 -5.92 -8.07 4.39
CA TYR A 53 -5.40 -7.86 3.04
C TYR A 53 -5.11 -9.18 2.32
N CYS A 54 -4.46 -10.13 2.99
CA CYS A 54 -4.18 -11.46 2.44
C CYS A 54 -5.48 -12.16 2.01
N ARG A 55 -6.51 -12.18 2.86
CA ARG A 55 -7.83 -12.79 2.53
C ARG A 55 -8.53 -12.08 1.37
N GLN A 56 -8.39 -10.76 1.26
CA GLN A 56 -9.00 -9.99 0.17
C GLN A 56 -8.31 -10.25 -1.17
N LEU A 57 -6.99 -10.45 -1.16
CA LEU A 57 -6.22 -10.88 -2.32
C LEU A 57 -6.65 -12.30 -2.76
N GLU A 58 -6.69 -13.25 -1.82
CA GLU A 58 -7.10 -14.63 -2.09
C GLU A 58 -8.53 -14.74 -2.66
N SER A 59 -9.46 -13.95 -2.13
CA SER A 59 -10.85 -13.93 -2.62
C SER A 59 -11.03 -13.17 -3.93
N GLY A 60 -10.01 -12.48 -4.44
CA GLY A 60 -10.09 -11.61 -5.61
C GLY A 60 -10.88 -10.31 -5.38
N ARG A 61 -11.29 -10.03 -4.14
CA ARG A 61 -11.96 -8.77 -3.77
C ARG A 61 -11.04 -7.57 -3.95
N LEU A 62 -9.74 -7.78 -3.74
CA LEU A 62 -8.69 -6.79 -3.92
C LEU A 62 -7.73 -7.27 -5.02
N PRO A 63 -7.70 -6.63 -6.19
CA PRO A 63 -6.74 -6.99 -7.23
C PRO A 63 -5.31 -6.65 -6.78
N GLY A 64 -4.48 -7.69 -6.65
CA GLY A 64 -3.08 -7.57 -6.23
C GLY A 64 -2.11 -7.18 -7.35
N ASP A 65 -2.57 -7.15 -8.59
CA ASP A 65 -1.79 -6.81 -9.78
C ASP A 65 -2.63 -5.86 -10.65
N VAL A 66 -2.68 -4.59 -10.25
CA VAL A 66 -3.39 -3.55 -10.99
C VAL A 66 -2.60 -2.26 -10.96
N ASP A 67 -2.49 -1.62 -12.13
CA ASP A 67 -1.85 -0.32 -12.24
C ASP A 67 -2.88 0.80 -12.02
N PRO A 68 -2.65 1.71 -11.06
CA PRO A 68 -3.46 2.90 -10.92
C PRO A 68 -3.30 3.83 -12.13
N VAL A 69 -4.30 4.67 -12.38
CA VAL A 69 -4.27 5.67 -13.46
C VAL A 69 -4.23 7.07 -12.86
N VAL A 70 -3.18 7.83 -13.18
CA VAL A 70 -3.01 9.22 -12.76
C VAL A 70 -3.67 10.14 -13.78
N HIS A 71 -4.50 11.04 -13.29
CA HIS A 71 -5.15 12.11 -14.06
C HIS A 71 -4.71 13.48 -13.52
N HIS A 72 -4.24 14.34 -14.41
CA HIS A 72 -3.83 15.72 -14.10
C HIS A 72 -4.54 16.69 -15.05
N ASP A 73 -5.87 16.64 -15.04
CA ASP A 73 -6.71 17.39 -15.99
C ASP A 73 -6.75 18.91 -15.67
N ARG A 74 -6.32 19.31 -14.46
CA ARG A 74 -6.29 20.71 -13.99
C ARG A 74 -4.98 20.98 -13.27
N LEU A 75 -4.42 22.17 -13.47
CA LEU A 75 -3.10 22.57 -12.93
C LEU A 75 -2.91 22.23 -11.45
N GLY A 76 -3.87 22.59 -10.59
CA GLY A 76 -3.76 22.39 -9.13
C GLY A 76 -4.47 21.14 -8.58
N SER A 77 -4.82 20.15 -9.41
CA SER A 77 -5.54 18.96 -8.94
C SER A 77 -5.07 17.69 -9.64
N VAL A 78 -4.62 16.72 -8.84
CA VAL A 78 -4.26 15.38 -9.29
C VAL A 78 -5.27 14.38 -8.74
N ARG A 79 -5.83 13.54 -9.60
CA ARG A 79 -6.74 12.45 -9.23
C ARG A 79 -6.10 11.13 -9.65
N VAL A 80 -6.07 10.15 -8.75
CA VAL A 80 -5.59 8.80 -9.06
C VAL A 80 -6.76 7.83 -8.95
N ASP A 81 -7.07 7.13 -10.03
CA ASP A 81 -7.96 5.97 -9.99
C ASP A 81 -7.14 4.73 -9.61
N ALA A 82 -7.35 4.22 -8.40
CA ALA A 82 -6.67 3.03 -7.90
C ALA A 82 -7.11 1.73 -8.59
N ARG A 83 -8.19 1.76 -9.39
CA ARG A 83 -8.78 0.60 -10.06
C ARG A 83 -9.05 -0.56 -9.09
N PHE A 84 -9.63 -0.21 -7.94
CA PHE A 84 -9.90 -1.10 -6.80
C PHE A 84 -8.67 -1.68 -6.09
N GLY A 85 -7.45 -1.33 -6.50
CA GLY A 85 -6.19 -1.76 -5.87
C GLY A 85 -5.87 -1.00 -4.57
N PHE A 86 -4.67 -1.25 -4.05
CA PHE A 86 -4.20 -0.64 -2.81
C PHE A 86 -4.03 0.89 -2.92
N ALA A 87 -4.54 1.61 -1.93
CA ALA A 87 -4.39 3.06 -1.85
C ALA A 87 -2.92 3.51 -1.71
N GLN A 88 -2.09 2.71 -1.03
CA GLN A 88 -0.66 2.97 -0.84
C GLN A 88 0.07 3.15 -2.17
N THR A 89 -0.20 2.26 -3.13
CA THR A 89 0.34 2.33 -4.49
C THR A 89 -0.23 3.51 -5.26
N ALA A 90 -1.54 3.78 -5.15
CA ALA A 90 -2.17 4.95 -5.77
C ALA A 90 -1.54 6.28 -5.29
N PHE A 91 -1.25 6.40 -3.99
CA PHE A 91 -0.53 7.55 -3.44
C PHE A 91 0.90 7.62 -3.96
N ARG A 92 1.66 6.50 -3.98
CA ARG A 92 3.03 6.52 -4.51
C ARG A 92 3.08 7.03 -5.94
N VAL A 93 2.24 6.51 -6.83
CA VAL A 93 2.32 6.86 -8.27
C VAL A 93 1.84 8.29 -8.56
N GLY A 94 0.92 8.83 -7.76
CA GLY A 94 0.44 10.21 -7.93
C GLY A 94 1.26 11.26 -7.18
N PHE A 95 2.18 10.86 -6.30
CA PHE A 95 2.84 11.78 -5.38
C PHE A 95 3.65 12.87 -6.09
N GLU A 96 4.53 12.50 -7.02
CA GLU A 96 5.38 13.47 -7.72
C GLU A 96 4.55 14.44 -8.56
N THR A 97 3.53 13.96 -9.29
CA THR A 97 2.61 14.82 -10.04
C THR A 97 1.90 15.82 -9.10
N ALA A 98 1.50 15.39 -7.91
CA ALA A 98 0.86 16.26 -6.93
C ALA A 98 1.83 17.32 -6.36
N VAL A 99 3.09 16.95 -6.13
CA VAL A 99 4.14 17.91 -5.71
C VAL A 99 4.40 18.94 -6.80
N GLU A 100 4.48 18.53 -8.07
CA GLU A 100 4.67 19.43 -9.20
C GLU A 100 3.48 20.38 -9.38
N ALA A 101 2.26 19.87 -9.25
CA ALA A 101 1.02 20.65 -9.34
C ALA A 101 0.89 21.73 -8.25
N ALA A 102 1.62 21.61 -7.14
CA ALA A 102 1.59 22.52 -6.01
C ALA A 102 2.67 23.62 -6.04
N ARG A 103 3.60 23.57 -7.01
CA ARG A 103 4.65 24.58 -7.19
C ARG A 103 4.14 25.76 -8.02
#